data_AF-A0A2E3XT34-F1
#
_entry.id   AF-A0A2E3XT34-F1
#
_cell.length_a   1.000
_cell.length_b   1.000
_cell.length_c   1.000
_cell.angle_alpha   90.00
_cell.angle_beta   90.00
_cell.angle_gamma   90.00
#
_symmetry.space_group_name_H-M   'P 1'
#
loop_
_entity.id
_entity.type
_entity.pdbx_description
1 polymer ?
#
loop_
_entity_poly.entity_id
_entity_poly.type
_entity_poly.pdbx_seq_one_letter_code
_entity_poly.pdbx_strand_id
1 'polypeptide(L)'
;MIVKVIALVVMVYIFAKILAPFFGEYFQSLLFGSKKKRNSDIDFDHLIEQKKAYLRGDVTTDPLKKGSSQNQSHSTYTQKLHQEFNKLSALKKKNDAQSKRSEELKELLQIIDSFQWGESKTLNQIAKNLSTKIGHRLEAAQVTQAFKELMKREILIGKNNSVLGLKATTSMIETYLYLKVLYSEKELQSQKARAWGVSALNLKKALFLYTKKLKSEERSDDLANVLKKQTISLPSTQDTFILSALLKRSGLSLAVITKELKDIIELFKILEPLPPLKNKKDRETALKILGLPSSCNEAQIKKQYKTLAKLKHPDRLRGKGIPAEFDKIATENFTQIKKAYDILMG
;
A
#
# COMPACT_ATOMS: atom_id res chain seq x y z
N MET A 1 -33.75 -5.71 37.97
CA MET A 1 -32.75 -5.86 36.87
C MET A 1 -33.42 -5.89 35.49
N ILE A 2 -34.53 -6.62 35.33
CA ILE A 2 -35.30 -6.74 34.06
C ILE A 2 -35.82 -5.39 33.51
N VAL A 3 -36.31 -4.50 34.38
CA VAL A 3 -36.84 -3.18 33.95
C VAL A 3 -35.77 -2.28 33.32
N LYS A 4 -34.51 -2.37 33.78
CA LYS A 4 -33.39 -1.58 33.20
C LYS A 4 -32.94 -2.12 31.83
N VAL A 5 -33.06 -3.42 31.60
CA VAL A 5 -32.76 -4.05 30.30
C VAL A 5 -33.83 -3.69 29.27
N ILE A 6 -35.11 -3.70 29.67
CA ILE A 6 -36.21 -3.29 28.80
C ILE A 6 -36.10 -1.80 28.44
N ALA A 7 -35.78 -0.93 29.40
CA ALA A 7 -35.56 0.48 29.15
C ALA A 7 -34.40 0.75 28.18
N LEU A 8 -33.33 -0.05 28.23
CA LEU A 8 -32.18 0.07 27.34
C LEU A 8 -32.50 -0.39 25.91
N VAL A 9 -33.28 -1.47 25.76
CA VAL A 9 -33.75 -1.94 24.45
C VAL A 9 -34.71 -0.92 23.82
N VAL A 10 -35.60 -0.33 24.62
CA VAL A 10 -36.50 0.74 24.16
C VAL A 10 -35.71 1.99 23.80
N MET A 11 -34.67 2.36 24.56
CA MET A 11 -33.84 3.52 24.24
C MET A 11 -33.05 3.28 22.94
N VAL A 12 -32.43 2.11 22.74
CA VAL A 12 -31.74 1.74 21.50
C VAL A 12 -32.70 1.74 20.31
N TYR A 13 -33.94 1.26 20.51
CA TYR A 13 -34.97 1.27 19.48
C TYR A 13 -35.42 2.69 19.11
N ILE A 14 -35.61 3.57 20.10
CA ILE A 14 -35.95 4.97 19.87
C ILE A 14 -34.78 5.71 19.21
N PHE A 15 -33.54 5.45 19.64
CA PHE A 15 -32.34 6.02 19.03
C PHE A 15 -32.18 5.58 17.56
N ALA A 16 -32.43 4.29 17.29
CA ALA A 16 -32.44 3.76 15.93
C ALA A 16 -33.56 4.38 15.08
N LYS A 17 -34.74 4.62 15.66
CA LYS A 17 -35.89 5.21 14.96
C LYS A 17 -35.74 6.71 14.71
N ILE A 18 -35.03 7.44 15.57
CA ILE A 18 -34.72 8.87 15.41
C ILE A 18 -33.54 9.09 14.45
N LEU A 19 -32.55 8.20 14.43
CA LEU A 19 -31.42 8.27 13.49
C LEU A 19 -31.75 7.70 12.11
N ALA A 20 -32.77 6.85 11.99
CA ALA A 20 -33.25 6.30 10.72
C ALA A 20 -33.50 7.37 9.63
N PRO A 21 -34.18 8.51 9.90
CA PRO A 21 -34.34 9.56 8.90
C PRO A 21 -33.05 10.35 8.58
N PHE A 22 -32.06 10.40 9.47
CA PHE A 22 -30.78 11.10 9.20
C PHE A 22 -29.82 10.29 8.31
N PHE A 23 -29.88 8.96 8.37
CA PHE A 23 -29.07 8.09 7.51
C PHE A 23 -29.79 7.63 6.23
N GLY A 24 -31.12 7.79 6.18
CA GLY A 24 -31.95 7.31 5.07
C GLY A 24 -31.54 7.84 3.70
N GLU A 25 -31.26 9.14 3.57
CA GLU A 25 -30.93 9.73 2.26
C GLU A 25 -29.42 9.71 1.95
N TYR A 26 -28.57 9.77 2.97
CA TYR A 26 -27.11 9.75 2.83
C TYR A 26 -26.55 8.35 2.58
N PHE A 27 -27.10 7.32 3.22
CA PHE A 27 -26.67 5.93 3.03
C PHE A 27 -27.24 5.33 1.74
N GLN A 28 -28.44 5.75 1.35
CA GLN A 28 -29.10 5.28 0.14
C GLN A 28 -28.43 5.84 -1.12
N SER A 29 -27.97 7.10 -1.15
CA SER A 29 -27.19 7.67 -2.27
C SER A 29 -25.78 7.09 -2.41
N LEU A 30 -25.20 6.55 -1.33
CA LEU A 30 -23.88 5.92 -1.30
C LEU A 30 -23.92 4.45 -1.77
N LEU A 31 -25.03 3.72 -1.53
CA LEU A 31 -25.22 2.33 -1.97
C LEU A 31 -26.00 2.20 -3.27
N PHE A 32 -26.95 3.08 -3.54
CA PHE A 32 -27.84 3.00 -4.70
C PHE A 32 -28.13 4.41 -5.23
N GLY A 33 -27.45 4.81 -6.31
CA GLY A 33 -27.75 6.07 -7.01
C GLY A 33 -29.26 6.26 -7.27
N SER A 34 -29.68 7.53 -7.31
CA SER A 34 -31.08 8.00 -7.27
C SER A 34 -32.12 7.14 -8.00
N LYS A 35 -33.24 6.90 -7.29
CA LYS A 35 -34.48 6.21 -7.70
C LYS A 35 -34.78 6.19 -9.22
N LYS A 36 -34.98 4.99 -9.76
CA LYS A 36 -35.85 4.73 -10.91
C LYS A 36 -36.88 3.65 -10.54
N LYS A 37 -38.09 3.80 -11.09
CA LYS A 37 -39.36 3.12 -10.77
C LYS A 37 -39.27 1.60 -10.51
N ARG A 38 -40.16 1.14 -9.62
CA ARG A 38 -40.64 -0.25 -9.50
C ARG A 38 -40.87 -0.86 -10.90
N ASN A 39 -40.17 -1.93 -11.21
CA ASN A 39 -40.66 -3.00 -12.10
C ASN A 39 -40.55 -4.30 -11.33
N SER A 40 -41.69 -4.97 -11.17
CA SER A 40 -41.82 -6.36 -10.78
C SER A 40 -41.14 -7.27 -11.81
N ASP A 41 -40.71 -8.43 -11.32
CA ASP A 41 -40.13 -9.56 -12.04
C ASP A 41 -38.77 -9.29 -12.70
N ILE A 42 -37.72 -9.49 -11.88
CA ILE A 42 -36.47 -10.03 -12.43
C ILE A 42 -36.83 -11.44 -12.91
N ASP A 43 -37.05 -11.57 -14.21
CA ASP A 43 -37.40 -12.83 -14.85
C ASP A 43 -36.18 -13.77 -14.82
N PHE A 44 -36.10 -14.54 -13.74
CA PHE A 44 -35.04 -15.52 -13.52
C PHE A 44 -35.02 -16.59 -14.61
N ASP A 45 -36.17 -16.88 -15.22
CA ASP A 45 -36.27 -17.85 -16.31
C ASP A 45 -35.65 -17.30 -17.59
N HIS A 46 -35.85 -16.02 -17.90
CA HIS A 46 -35.15 -15.35 -19.01
C HIS A 46 -33.62 -15.35 -18.80
N LEU A 47 -33.14 -15.17 -17.56
CA LEU A 47 -31.71 -15.20 -17.24
C LEU A 47 -31.12 -16.62 -17.26
N ILE A 48 -31.89 -17.63 -16.86
CA ILE A 48 -31.50 -19.05 -16.93
C ILE A 48 -31.50 -19.53 -18.38
N GLU A 49 -32.48 -19.13 -19.19
CA GLU A 49 -32.50 -19.42 -20.63
C GLU A 49 -31.33 -18.74 -21.35
N GLN A 50 -31.01 -17.50 -21.02
CA GLN A 50 -29.86 -16.78 -21.58
C GLN A 50 -28.53 -17.48 -21.23
N LYS A 51 -28.40 -18.01 -20.01
CA LYS A 51 -27.21 -18.77 -19.57
C LYS A 51 -27.17 -20.18 -20.17
N LYS A 52 -28.33 -20.81 -20.41
CA LYS A 52 -28.45 -22.08 -21.13
C LYS A 52 -28.13 -21.92 -22.62
N ALA A 53 -28.56 -20.84 -23.27
CA ALA A 53 -28.24 -20.53 -24.66
C ALA A 53 -26.72 -20.29 -24.85
N TYR A 54 -26.09 -19.57 -23.91
CA TYR A 54 -24.65 -19.37 -23.88
C TYR A 54 -23.85 -20.69 -23.74
N LEU A 55 -24.36 -21.64 -22.94
CA LEU A 55 -23.74 -22.95 -22.74
C LEU A 55 -23.96 -23.93 -23.91
N ARG A 56 -24.94 -23.68 -24.78
CA ARG A 56 -25.24 -24.50 -25.98
C ARG A 56 -24.47 -24.07 -27.23
N GLY A 57 -23.76 -22.94 -27.20
CA GLY A 57 -22.91 -22.50 -28.31
C GLY A 57 -23.64 -21.89 -29.52
N ASP A 58 -24.97 -21.70 -29.44
CA ASP A 58 -25.76 -21.05 -30.48
C ASP A 58 -25.90 -19.55 -30.21
N VAL A 59 -24.94 -18.73 -30.63
CA VAL A 59 -25.20 -17.30 -30.91
C VAL A 59 -24.25 -16.77 -31.99
N THR A 60 -24.76 -16.62 -33.21
CA THR A 60 -24.24 -15.68 -34.23
C THR A 60 -25.13 -14.43 -34.27
N THR A 61 -25.16 -13.64 -33.19
CA THR A 61 -25.65 -12.23 -33.14
C THR A 61 -25.58 -11.68 -31.70
N ASP A 62 -24.77 -10.63 -31.50
CA ASP A 62 -24.59 -9.90 -30.23
C ASP A 62 -25.89 -9.19 -29.79
N PRO A 63 -26.51 -9.53 -28.63
CA PRO A 63 -27.77 -8.94 -28.20
C PRO A 63 -27.64 -7.65 -27.34
N LEU A 64 -26.48 -6.98 -27.25
CA LEU A 64 -26.36 -5.71 -26.51
C LEU A 64 -26.84 -4.47 -27.30
N LYS A 65 -27.50 -4.65 -28.44
CA LYS A 65 -28.12 -3.55 -29.22
C LYS A 65 -29.65 -3.64 -29.15
N LYS A 66 -30.24 -3.32 -28.00
CA LYS A 66 -31.52 -2.59 -27.86
C LYS A 66 -31.98 -2.59 -26.40
N GLY A 67 -32.02 -1.41 -25.78
CA GLY A 67 -32.78 -1.21 -24.54
C GLY A 67 -32.15 -0.25 -23.53
N SER A 68 -32.47 1.04 -23.69
CA SER A 68 -32.45 2.09 -22.66
C SER A 68 -31.09 2.63 -22.16
N SER A 69 -30.82 3.86 -22.59
CA SER A 69 -29.87 4.81 -22.03
C SER A 69 -30.14 5.09 -20.55
N GLN A 70 -29.18 4.76 -19.68
CA GLN A 70 -28.63 5.62 -18.62
C GLN A 70 -27.78 4.77 -17.64
N ASN A 71 -26.51 5.17 -17.47
CA ASN A 71 -25.59 4.76 -16.40
C ASN A 71 -25.08 3.31 -16.38
N GLN A 72 -24.30 2.92 -17.39
CA GLN A 72 -23.22 1.94 -17.19
C GLN A 72 -21.96 2.41 -17.91
N SER A 73 -21.08 3.12 -17.18
CA SER A 73 -19.68 3.21 -17.59
C SER A 73 -19.06 1.82 -17.37
N HIS A 74 -19.23 0.93 -18.34
CA HIS A 74 -18.39 -0.27 -18.42
C HIS A 74 -16.94 0.23 -18.52
N SER A 75 -16.15 0.01 -17.47
CA SER A 75 -14.76 0.45 -17.46
C SER A 75 -14.03 -0.18 -18.65
N THR A 76 -13.21 0.63 -19.34
CA THR A 76 -12.40 0.23 -20.50
C THR A 76 -11.61 -1.06 -20.23
N TYR A 77 -11.23 -1.30 -18.97
CA TYR A 77 -10.58 -2.52 -18.51
C TYR A 77 -11.44 -3.78 -18.71
N THR A 78 -12.69 -3.79 -18.23
CA THR A 78 -13.56 -5.00 -18.30
C THR A 78 -13.85 -5.36 -19.75
N GLN A 79 -14.00 -4.36 -20.63
CA GLN A 79 -14.15 -4.58 -22.07
C GLN A 79 -12.90 -5.23 -22.68
N LYS A 80 -11.71 -4.70 -22.38
CA LYS A 80 -10.43 -5.26 -22.86
C LYS A 80 -10.22 -6.69 -22.36
N LEU A 81 -10.58 -7.00 -21.11
CA LEU A 81 -10.51 -8.34 -20.54
C LEU A 81 -11.39 -9.34 -21.31
N HIS A 82 -12.67 -8.99 -21.54
CA HIS A 82 -13.57 -9.84 -22.32
C HIS A 82 -13.08 -10.02 -23.76
N GLN A 83 -12.58 -8.95 -24.40
CA GLN A 83 -12.03 -9.02 -25.75
C GLN A 83 -10.81 -9.95 -25.83
N GLU A 84 -9.87 -9.85 -24.89
CA GLU A 84 -8.67 -10.68 -24.85
C GLU A 84 -9.02 -12.16 -24.58
N PHE A 85 -9.94 -12.41 -23.64
CA PHE A 85 -10.42 -13.75 -23.34
C PHE A 85 -11.13 -14.39 -24.54
N ASN A 86 -12.06 -13.67 -25.18
CA ASN A 86 -12.82 -14.17 -26.33
C ASN A 86 -11.92 -14.48 -27.54
N LYS A 87 -10.90 -13.65 -27.79
CA LYS A 87 -9.91 -13.90 -28.84
C LYS A 87 -9.14 -15.21 -28.60
N LEU A 88 -8.75 -15.47 -27.35
CA LEU A 88 -8.03 -16.69 -26.98
C LEU A 88 -8.93 -17.91 -26.91
N SER A 89 -10.20 -17.76 -26.49
CA SER A 89 -11.15 -18.87 -26.42
C SER A 89 -11.59 -19.38 -27.80
N ALA A 90 -11.63 -18.51 -28.80
CA ALA A 90 -11.99 -18.85 -30.18
C ALA A 90 -10.89 -19.63 -30.96
N LEU A 91 -9.67 -19.74 -30.44
CA LEU A 91 -8.59 -20.46 -31.10
C LEU A 91 -8.83 -21.97 -31.09
N LYS A 92 -8.88 -22.58 -32.29
CA LYS A 92 -9.07 -24.05 -32.47
C LYS A 92 -7.95 -24.90 -31.88
N LYS A 93 -6.71 -24.40 -31.87
CA LYS A 93 -5.55 -25.01 -31.20
C LYS A 93 -4.83 -23.92 -30.42
N LYS A 94 -4.60 -24.16 -29.14
CA LYS A 94 -3.83 -23.27 -28.25
C LYS A 94 -2.49 -23.92 -27.94
N ASN A 95 -1.43 -23.14 -27.95
CA ASN A 95 -0.18 -23.57 -27.31
C ASN A 95 -0.30 -23.45 -25.78
N ASP A 96 0.67 -24.00 -25.04
CA ASP A 96 0.65 -24.02 -23.58
C ASP A 96 0.54 -22.62 -22.96
N ALA A 97 1.22 -21.63 -23.55
CA ALA A 97 1.18 -20.24 -23.07
C ALA A 97 -0.22 -19.61 -23.25
N GLN A 98 -0.85 -19.84 -24.40
CA GLN A 98 -2.21 -19.38 -24.70
C GLN A 98 -3.25 -20.07 -23.82
N SER A 99 -3.07 -21.36 -23.52
CA SER A 99 -3.94 -22.10 -22.61
C SER A 99 -3.87 -21.51 -21.19
N LYS A 100 -2.65 -21.39 -20.64
CA LYS A 100 -2.42 -20.76 -19.32
C LYS A 100 -2.98 -19.34 -19.27
N ARG A 101 -2.76 -18.55 -20.31
CA ARG A 101 -3.28 -17.18 -20.40
C ARG A 101 -4.80 -17.14 -20.41
N SER A 102 -5.44 -18.04 -21.16
CA SER A 102 -6.89 -18.14 -21.21
C SER A 102 -7.48 -18.51 -19.83
N GLU A 103 -6.79 -19.35 -19.07
CA GLU A 103 -7.17 -19.72 -17.71
C GLU A 103 -7.03 -18.55 -16.73
N GLU A 104 -5.90 -17.83 -16.76
CA GLU A 104 -5.70 -16.62 -15.94
C GLU A 104 -6.77 -15.56 -16.19
N LEU A 105 -7.15 -15.32 -17.45
CA LEU A 105 -8.19 -14.34 -17.80
C LEU A 105 -9.58 -14.80 -17.33
N LYS A 106 -9.85 -16.11 -17.39
CA LYS A 106 -11.08 -16.70 -16.85
C LYS A 106 -11.19 -16.51 -15.34
N GLU A 107 -10.10 -16.75 -14.61
CA GLU A 107 -10.06 -16.50 -13.16
C GLU A 107 -10.30 -15.03 -12.82
N LEU A 108 -9.70 -14.11 -13.58
CA LEU A 108 -9.92 -12.67 -13.40
C LEU A 108 -11.38 -12.27 -13.66
N LEU A 109 -12.02 -12.83 -14.70
CA LEU A 109 -13.44 -12.62 -14.98
C LEU A 109 -14.31 -13.12 -13.80
N GLN A 110 -14.05 -14.32 -13.30
CA GLN A 110 -14.77 -14.86 -12.13
C GLN A 110 -14.63 -13.98 -10.88
N ILE A 111 -13.43 -13.43 -10.64
CA ILE A 111 -13.20 -12.48 -9.55
C ILE A 111 -14.06 -11.22 -9.76
N ILE A 112 -14.08 -10.67 -10.98
CA ILE A 112 -14.84 -9.45 -11.28
C ILE A 112 -16.35 -9.68 -11.15
N ASP A 113 -16.85 -10.81 -11.65
CA ASP A 113 -18.26 -11.19 -11.52
C ASP A 113 -18.67 -11.32 -10.04
N SER A 114 -17.76 -11.82 -9.20
CA SER A 114 -18.01 -11.96 -7.77
C SER A 114 -18.12 -10.62 -7.03
N PHE A 115 -17.68 -9.50 -7.62
CA PHE A 115 -17.82 -8.17 -7.00
C PHE A 115 -19.27 -7.72 -6.82
N GLN A 116 -20.21 -8.31 -7.54
CA GLN A 116 -21.64 -8.02 -7.41
C GLN A 116 -22.29 -8.73 -6.22
N TRP A 117 -21.73 -9.87 -5.80
CA TRP A 117 -22.34 -10.77 -4.83
C TRP A 117 -21.68 -10.75 -3.44
N GLY A 118 -20.65 -9.90 -3.25
CA GLY A 118 -20.05 -9.57 -1.95
C GLY A 118 -19.11 -10.64 -1.37
N GLU A 119 -19.38 -11.92 -1.60
CA GLU A 119 -18.61 -13.02 -1.01
C GLU A 119 -18.00 -13.94 -2.07
N SER A 120 -16.67 -13.88 -2.20
CA SER A 120 -15.90 -14.80 -3.03
C SER A 120 -14.83 -15.48 -2.19
N LYS A 121 -14.82 -16.83 -2.20
CA LYS A 121 -13.76 -17.64 -1.59
C LYS A 121 -12.37 -17.19 -2.07
N THR A 122 -12.26 -16.83 -3.34
CA THR A 122 -11.02 -16.34 -3.97
C THR A 122 -10.59 -15.00 -3.38
N LEU A 123 -11.51 -14.03 -3.23
CA LEU A 123 -11.20 -12.73 -2.64
C LEU A 123 -10.81 -12.83 -1.16
N ASN A 124 -11.47 -13.70 -0.41
CA ASN A 124 -11.10 -14.00 0.97
C ASN A 124 -9.70 -14.61 1.06
N GLN A 125 -9.34 -15.52 0.14
CA GLN A 125 -7.99 -16.08 0.09
C GLN A 125 -6.94 -15.03 -0.27
N ILE A 126 -7.23 -14.16 -1.24
CA ILE A 126 -6.35 -13.04 -1.60
C ILE A 126 -6.17 -12.12 -0.38
N ALA A 127 -7.26 -11.72 0.28
CA ALA A 127 -7.22 -10.87 1.47
C ALA A 127 -6.37 -11.49 2.59
N LYS A 128 -6.54 -12.79 2.86
CA LYS A 128 -5.74 -13.53 3.85
C LYS A 128 -4.24 -13.51 3.49
N ASN A 129 -3.91 -13.85 2.24
CA ASN A 129 -2.51 -13.87 1.77
C ASN A 129 -1.86 -12.48 1.86
N LEU A 130 -2.58 -11.43 1.47
CA LEU A 130 -2.11 -10.05 1.55
C LEU A 130 -1.95 -9.59 3.00
N SER A 131 -2.87 -10.00 3.88
CA SER A 131 -2.80 -9.67 5.31
C SER A 131 -1.51 -10.13 5.95
N THR A 132 -1.13 -11.39 5.68
CA THR A 132 0.12 -11.99 6.19
C THR A 132 1.35 -11.22 5.69
N LYS A 133 1.39 -10.86 4.40
CA LYS A 133 2.55 -10.17 3.82
C LYS A 133 2.68 -8.73 4.29
N ILE A 134 1.57 -8.01 4.43
CA ILE A 134 1.55 -6.62 4.88
C ILE A 134 1.83 -6.53 6.38
N GLY A 135 1.35 -7.51 7.16
CA GLY A 135 1.34 -7.48 8.61
C GLY A 135 0.16 -6.67 9.17
N HIS A 136 -0.96 -6.64 8.44
CA HIS A 136 -2.18 -5.94 8.84
C HIS A 136 -3.39 -6.72 8.31
N ARG A 137 -4.46 -6.85 9.10
CA ARG A 137 -5.66 -7.59 8.69
C ARG A 137 -6.37 -6.85 7.57
N LEU A 138 -6.60 -7.53 6.46
CA LEU A 138 -7.38 -7.06 5.32
C LEU A 138 -8.64 -7.89 5.16
N GLU A 139 -9.73 -7.22 4.81
CA GLU A 139 -11.00 -7.84 4.46
C GLU A 139 -11.17 -7.93 2.94
N ALA A 140 -11.97 -8.90 2.48
CA ALA A 140 -12.29 -9.03 1.05
C ALA A 140 -12.89 -7.74 0.46
N ALA A 141 -13.69 -7.00 1.24
CA ALA A 141 -14.24 -5.71 0.81
C ALA A 141 -13.14 -4.69 0.45
N GLN A 142 -12.06 -4.64 1.22
CA GLN A 142 -10.93 -3.73 0.95
C GLN A 142 -10.16 -4.15 -0.31
N VAL A 143 -10.00 -5.46 -0.53
CA VAL A 143 -9.39 -6.01 -1.75
C VAL A 143 -10.26 -5.71 -2.97
N THR A 144 -11.57 -5.91 -2.87
CA THR A 144 -12.53 -5.57 -3.93
C THR A 144 -12.47 -4.08 -4.27
N GLN A 145 -12.47 -3.20 -3.28
CA GLN A 145 -12.38 -1.77 -3.51
C GLN A 145 -11.05 -1.37 -4.17
N ALA A 146 -9.94 -1.95 -3.73
CA ALA A 146 -8.65 -1.76 -4.38
C ALA A 146 -8.69 -2.20 -5.85
N PHE A 147 -9.24 -3.37 -6.13
CA PHE A 147 -9.39 -3.86 -7.49
C PHE A 147 -10.20 -2.89 -8.36
N LYS A 148 -11.36 -2.43 -7.88
CA LYS A 148 -12.22 -1.45 -8.58
C LYS A 148 -11.49 -0.13 -8.86
N GLU A 149 -10.76 0.42 -7.89
CA GLU A 149 -9.99 1.66 -8.07
C GLU A 149 -8.88 1.52 -9.12
N LEU A 150 -8.15 0.40 -9.09
CA LEU A 150 -7.08 0.15 -10.05
C LEU A 150 -7.62 -0.09 -11.47
N MET A 151 -8.76 -0.79 -11.61
CA MET A 151 -9.45 -0.95 -12.90
C MET A 151 -9.93 0.38 -13.47
N LYS A 152 -10.57 1.22 -12.64
CA LYS A 152 -11.13 2.51 -13.07
C LYS A 152 -10.07 3.45 -13.66
N ARG A 153 -8.82 3.29 -13.24
CA ARG A 153 -7.68 4.11 -13.67
C ARG A 153 -6.77 3.42 -14.68
N GLU A 154 -7.20 2.27 -15.22
CA GLU A 154 -6.43 1.49 -16.19
C GLU A 154 -5.03 1.06 -15.71
N ILE A 155 -4.77 1.05 -14.38
CA ILE A 155 -3.48 0.62 -13.79
C ILE A 155 -3.21 -0.85 -14.06
N LEU A 156 -4.27 -1.65 -14.22
CA LEU A 156 -4.20 -3.08 -14.51
C LEU A 156 -4.02 -3.39 -16.00
N ILE A 157 -3.65 -2.39 -16.82
CA ILE A 157 -3.34 -2.58 -18.24
C ILE A 157 -1.82 -2.45 -18.42
N GLY A 158 -1.21 -3.46 -19.03
CA GLY A 158 0.22 -3.49 -19.32
C GLY A 158 0.61 -2.60 -20.50
N LYS A 159 1.93 -2.46 -20.73
CA LYS A 159 2.51 -1.61 -21.79
C LYS A 159 2.00 -1.93 -23.20
N ASN A 160 1.62 -3.18 -23.47
CA ASN A 160 1.13 -3.64 -24.78
C ASN A 160 -0.40 -3.52 -24.90
N ASN A 161 -1.04 -2.72 -24.06
CA ASN A 161 -2.50 -2.60 -23.96
C ASN A 161 -3.21 -3.93 -23.61
N SER A 162 -2.47 -4.93 -23.13
CA SER A 162 -2.98 -6.21 -22.65
C SER A 162 -3.34 -6.11 -21.17
N VAL A 163 -4.34 -6.86 -20.73
CA VAL A 163 -4.73 -6.90 -19.32
C VAL A 163 -3.61 -7.54 -18.49
N LEU A 164 -3.39 -7.11 -17.25
CA LEU A 164 -2.46 -7.81 -16.37
C LEU A 164 -3.02 -9.18 -15.97
N GLY A 165 -2.18 -10.23 -15.99
CA GLY A 165 -2.55 -11.55 -15.46
C GLY A 165 -2.76 -11.53 -13.95
N LEU A 166 -3.37 -12.59 -13.40
CA LEU A 166 -3.79 -12.63 -11.99
C LEU A 166 -2.66 -12.29 -11.02
N LYS A 167 -1.47 -12.89 -11.20
CA LYS A 167 -0.30 -12.64 -10.35
C LYS A 167 0.12 -11.16 -10.35
N ALA A 168 0.19 -10.53 -11.51
CA ALA A 168 0.57 -9.13 -11.64
C ALA A 168 -0.51 -8.21 -11.04
N THR A 169 -1.78 -8.52 -11.28
CA THR A 169 -2.92 -7.82 -10.69
C THR A 169 -2.90 -7.90 -9.16
N THR A 170 -2.71 -9.08 -8.58
CA THR A 170 -2.58 -9.25 -7.13
C THR A 170 -1.39 -8.49 -6.57
N SER A 171 -0.26 -8.42 -7.28
CA SER A 171 0.91 -7.64 -6.86
C SER A 171 0.66 -6.12 -6.90
N MET A 172 -0.10 -5.63 -7.88
CA MET A 172 -0.53 -4.22 -7.91
C MET A 172 -1.46 -3.88 -6.74
N ILE A 173 -2.41 -4.77 -6.45
CA ILE A 173 -3.33 -4.63 -5.30
C ILE A 173 -2.55 -4.65 -3.98
N GLU A 174 -1.61 -5.59 -3.83
CA GLU A 174 -0.70 -5.67 -2.67
C GLU A 174 0.03 -4.36 -2.45
N THR A 175 0.65 -3.82 -3.51
CA THR A 175 1.43 -2.59 -3.45
C THR A 175 0.55 -1.39 -3.09
N TYR A 176 -0.62 -1.28 -3.72
CA TYR A 176 -1.59 -0.23 -3.45
C TYR A 176 -2.10 -0.26 -1.99
N LEU A 177 -2.55 -1.43 -1.54
CA LEU A 177 -3.07 -1.60 -0.18
C LEU A 177 -1.98 -1.42 0.86
N TYR A 178 -0.77 -1.92 0.62
CA TYR A 178 0.35 -1.72 1.54
C TYR A 178 0.61 -0.23 1.77
N LEU A 179 0.74 0.56 0.71
CA LEU A 179 0.94 2.00 0.84
C LEU A 179 -0.28 2.65 1.54
N LYS A 180 -1.51 2.33 1.11
CA LYS A 180 -2.71 2.93 1.70
C LYS A 180 -2.77 2.70 3.22
N VAL A 181 -2.57 1.46 3.66
CA VAL A 181 -2.54 1.08 5.08
C VAL A 181 -1.33 1.69 5.79
N LEU A 182 -0.15 1.72 5.18
CA LEU A 182 1.05 2.30 5.80
C LEU A 182 0.89 3.81 6.07
N TYR A 183 0.19 4.53 5.21
CA TYR A 183 -0.09 5.96 5.39
C TYR A 183 -1.29 6.23 6.34
N SER A 184 -2.27 5.31 6.43
CA SER A 184 -3.47 5.50 7.27
C SER A 184 -3.36 4.94 8.68
N GLU A 185 -2.75 3.76 8.85
CA GLU A 185 -2.81 2.98 10.09
C GLU A 185 -1.62 3.27 11.02
N LYS A 186 -1.91 3.95 12.12
CA LYS A 186 -0.91 4.26 13.17
C LYS A 186 -0.32 3.00 13.79
N GLU A 187 -1.09 1.92 13.88
CA GLU A 187 -0.62 0.65 14.43
C GLU A 187 0.47 0.04 13.55
N LEU A 188 0.23 -0.06 12.24
CA LEU A 188 1.23 -0.58 11.29
C LEU A 188 2.49 0.29 11.29
N GLN A 189 2.34 1.61 11.32
CA GLN A 189 3.47 2.54 11.45
C GLN A 189 4.28 2.25 12.72
N SER A 190 3.62 2.07 13.86
CA SER A 190 4.29 1.77 15.13
C SER A 190 5.02 0.42 15.09
N GLN A 191 4.42 -0.60 14.48
CA GLN A 191 5.04 -1.90 14.29
C GLN A 191 6.29 -1.81 13.38
N LYS A 192 6.20 -1.12 12.23
CA LYS A 192 7.35 -0.94 11.32
C LYS A 192 8.45 -0.09 11.94
N ALA A 193 8.11 0.96 12.69
CA ALA A 193 9.08 1.79 13.41
C ALA A 193 9.92 0.94 14.39
N ARG A 194 9.25 0.11 15.21
CA ARG A 194 9.93 -0.83 16.11
C ARG A 194 10.78 -1.83 15.36
N ALA A 195 10.22 -2.49 14.34
CA ALA A 195 10.92 -3.51 13.55
C ALA A 195 12.15 -2.95 12.82
N TRP A 196 12.15 -1.66 12.47
CA TRP A 196 13.27 -1.00 11.81
C TRP A 196 14.17 -0.22 12.77
N GLY A 197 13.90 -0.28 14.08
CA GLY A 197 14.69 0.39 15.13
C GLY A 197 14.77 1.91 14.91
N VAL A 198 13.63 2.55 14.65
CA VAL A 198 13.51 4.00 14.41
C VAL A 198 12.36 4.58 15.23
N SER A 199 12.44 5.85 15.62
CA SER A 199 11.34 6.51 16.33
C SER A 199 10.11 6.63 15.41
N ALA A 200 8.91 6.66 16.01
CA ALA A 200 7.66 6.84 15.25
C ALA A 200 7.66 8.17 14.46
N LEU A 201 8.28 9.22 15.02
CA LEU A 201 8.47 10.50 14.33
C LEU A 201 9.38 10.35 13.10
N ASN A 202 10.52 9.69 13.23
CA ASN A 202 11.45 9.51 12.11
C ASN A 202 10.88 8.58 11.03
N LEU A 203 10.03 7.61 11.38
CA LEU A 203 9.24 6.89 10.38
C LEU A 203 8.28 7.81 9.63
N LYS A 204 7.56 8.71 10.33
CA LYS A 204 6.67 9.69 9.66
C LYS A 204 7.45 10.64 8.76
N LYS A 205 8.62 11.12 9.22
CA LYS A 205 9.57 11.89 8.39
C LYS A 205 9.96 11.11 7.13
N ALA A 206 10.22 9.80 7.25
CA ALA A 206 10.59 8.95 6.11
C ALA A 206 9.43 8.82 5.13
N LEU A 207 8.22 8.57 5.62
CA LEU A 207 7.00 8.50 4.82
C LEU A 207 6.67 9.83 4.13
N PHE A 208 6.96 10.96 4.77
CA PHE A 208 6.81 12.27 4.16
C PHE A 208 7.78 12.47 2.98
N LEU A 209 9.08 12.20 3.18
CA LEU A 209 10.06 12.24 2.08
C LEU A 209 9.71 11.24 0.98
N TYR A 210 9.25 10.05 1.37
CA TYR A 210 8.82 9.04 0.41
C TYR A 210 7.60 9.47 -0.39
N THR A 211 6.70 10.28 0.18
CA THR A 211 5.60 10.88 -0.58
C THR A 211 6.12 11.81 -1.66
N LYS A 212 7.12 12.64 -1.35
CA LYS A 212 7.76 13.54 -2.33
C LYS A 212 8.37 12.74 -3.47
N LYS A 213 9.05 11.64 -3.15
CA LYS A 213 9.57 10.68 -4.13
C LYS A 213 8.49 10.03 -4.99
N LEU A 214 7.39 9.60 -4.39
CA LEU A 214 6.25 9.03 -5.13
C LEU A 214 5.59 10.04 -6.07
N LYS A 215 5.58 11.32 -5.70
CA LYS A 215 5.06 12.41 -6.53
C LYS A 215 6.07 12.94 -7.55
N SER A 216 7.33 12.51 -7.50
CA SER A 216 8.43 13.09 -8.27
C SER A 216 8.62 14.60 -7.99
N GLU A 217 8.49 14.97 -6.71
CA GLU A 217 8.58 16.35 -6.20
C GLU A 217 9.78 16.53 -5.25
N GLU A 218 10.78 15.66 -5.32
CA GLU A 218 11.96 15.70 -4.43
C GLU A 218 12.74 17.01 -4.61
N ARG A 219 13.02 17.70 -3.51
CA ARG A 219 13.92 18.86 -3.48
C ARG A 219 15.16 18.55 -2.65
N SER A 220 16.26 19.24 -2.98
CA SER A 220 17.53 19.08 -2.26
C SER A 220 17.41 19.41 -0.77
N ASP A 221 16.58 20.39 -0.40
CA ASP A 221 16.39 20.86 0.96
C ASP A 221 15.30 20.11 1.76
N ASP A 222 14.54 19.21 1.13
CA ASP A 222 13.43 18.49 1.78
C ASP A 222 13.91 17.70 3.00
N LEU A 223 15.04 17.00 2.88
CA LEU A 223 15.65 16.25 3.98
C LEU A 223 15.92 17.18 5.17
N ALA A 224 16.43 18.38 4.88
CA ALA A 224 16.79 19.34 5.90
C ALA A 224 15.60 19.88 6.66
N ASN A 225 14.61 20.30 5.90
CA ASN A 225 13.36 20.85 6.40
C ASN A 225 12.63 19.82 7.25
N VAL A 226 12.68 18.55 6.86
CA VAL A 226 12.04 17.45 7.59
C VAL A 226 12.78 17.10 8.88
N LEU A 227 14.11 17.12 8.88
CA LEU A 227 14.92 16.81 10.06
C LEU A 227 14.62 17.77 11.22
N LYS A 228 14.48 19.07 10.95
CA LYS A 228 14.20 20.12 11.94
C LYS A 228 12.79 20.06 12.54
N LYS A 229 11.85 19.35 11.91
CA LYS A 229 10.44 19.31 12.34
C LYS A 229 10.23 18.36 13.53
N GLN A 230 9.45 18.82 14.50
CA GLN A 230 9.00 18.01 15.64
C GLN A 230 7.69 17.26 15.34
N THR A 231 6.91 17.75 14.38
CA THR A 231 5.66 17.14 13.92
C THR A 231 5.63 17.05 12.39
N ILE A 232 5.05 15.96 11.89
CA ILE A 232 4.88 15.70 10.46
C ILE A 232 3.45 15.23 10.24
N SER A 233 2.74 15.94 9.35
CA SER A 233 1.47 15.47 8.81
C SER A 233 1.74 14.61 7.58
N LEU A 234 1.09 13.46 7.53
CA LEU A 234 1.13 12.59 6.35
C LEU A 234 -0.06 12.91 5.43
N PRO A 235 0.09 12.66 4.11
CA PRO A 235 -1.00 12.78 3.14
C PRO A 235 -2.24 12.02 3.56
N SER A 236 -3.42 12.51 3.17
CA SER A 236 -4.69 11.86 3.47
C SER A 236 -4.88 10.59 2.63
N THR A 237 -5.77 9.69 3.06
CA THR A 237 -6.14 8.50 2.27
C THR A 237 -6.96 8.81 1.02
N GLN A 238 -7.49 10.03 0.91
CA GLN A 238 -8.18 10.51 -0.28
C GLN A 238 -7.20 11.00 -1.35
N ASP A 239 -5.92 11.20 -0.97
CA ASP A 239 -4.91 11.70 -1.89
C ASP A 239 -4.59 10.64 -2.94
N THR A 240 -4.65 11.03 -4.22
CA THR A 240 -4.49 10.13 -5.36
C THR A 240 -3.02 9.80 -5.69
N PHE A 241 -2.07 10.23 -4.85
CA PHE A 241 -0.64 10.13 -5.12
C PHE A 241 -0.15 8.68 -5.23
N ILE A 242 -0.75 7.75 -4.50
CA ILE A 242 -0.39 6.33 -4.59
C ILE A 242 -0.79 5.79 -5.97
N LEU A 243 -1.99 6.15 -6.44
CA LEU A 243 -2.52 5.72 -7.73
C LEU A 243 -1.71 6.35 -8.87
N SER A 244 -1.34 7.63 -8.76
CA SER A 244 -0.48 8.27 -9.75
C SER A 244 0.94 7.69 -9.76
N ALA A 245 1.49 7.32 -8.60
CA ALA A 245 2.79 6.66 -8.51
C ALA A 245 2.77 5.27 -9.16
N LEU A 246 1.70 4.47 -8.96
CA LEU A 246 1.54 3.16 -9.60
C LEU A 246 1.44 3.25 -11.13
N LEU A 247 0.84 4.33 -11.66
CA LEU A 247 0.80 4.59 -13.10
C LEU A 247 2.16 4.96 -13.68
N LYS A 248 2.91 5.83 -12.97
CA LYS A 248 4.14 6.43 -13.49
C LYS A 248 5.40 5.60 -13.24
N ARG A 249 5.47 4.90 -12.10
CA ARG A 249 6.68 4.17 -11.68
C ARG A 249 6.53 2.68 -11.96
N SER A 250 7.21 2.19 -13.01
CA SER A 250 7.31 0.75 -13.27
C SER A 250 8.11 0.05 -12.17
N GLY A 251 7.68 -1.15 -11.77
CA GLY A 251 8.42 -2.00 -10.82
C GLY A 251 8.21 -1.65 -9.34
N LEU A 252 7.28 -0.74 -9.02
CA LEU A 252 6.89 -0.47 -7.64
C LEU A 252 6.32 -1.75 -7.03
N SER A 253 6.92 -2.21 -5.93
CA SER A 253 6.54 -3.42 -5.21
C SER A 253 6.83 -3.26 -3.72
N LEU A 254 6.27 -4.15 -2.90
CA LEU A 254 6.49 -4.15 -1.45
C LEU A 254 7.99 -4.16 -1.07
N ALA A 255 8.79 -4.97 -1.78
CA ALA A 255 10.22 -5.08 -1.54
C ALA A 255 10.97 -3.78 -1.88
N VAL A 256 10.65 -3.18 -3.02
CA VAL A 256 11.23 -1.88 -3.45
C VAL A 256 10.85 -0.78 -2.47
N ILE A 257 9.57 -0.66 -2.11
CA ILE A 257 9.10 0.34 -1.14
C ILE A 257 9.81 0.17 0.21
N THR A 258 9.89 -1.07 0.71
CA THR A 258 10.55 -1.35 1.99
C THR A 258 12.02 -0.98 1.95
N LYS A 259 12.71 -1.30 0.85
CA LYS A 259 14.12 -0.93 0.65
C LYS A 259 14.28 0.59 0.64
N GLU A 260 13.53 1.30 -0.21
CA GLU A 260 13.64 2.75 -0.34
C GLU A 260 13.32 3.49 0.97
N LEU A 261 12.34 3.01 1.75
CA LEU A 261 12.06 3.56 3.08
C LEU A 261 13.20 3.30 4.07
N LYS A 262 13.77 2.08 4.06
CA LYS A 262 14.92 1.75 4.91
C LYS A 262 16.14 2.61 4.56
N ASP A 263 16.38 2.88 3.28
CA ASP A 263 17.47 3.76 2.84
C ASP A 263 17.28 5.17 3.42
N ILE A 264 16.06 5.72 3.39
CA ILE A 264 15.74 7.03 4.01
C ILE A 264 15.93 6.98 5.54
N ILE A 265 15.49 5.91 6.19
CA ILE A 265 15.65 5.74 7.64
C ILE A 265 17.12 5.65 8.04
N GLU A 266 17.94 4.96 7.24
CA GLU A 266 19.37 4.88 7.47
C GLU A 266 20.02 6.27 7.41
N LEU A 267 19.59 7.12 6.47
CA LEU A 267 20.05 8.52 6.42
C LEU A 267 19.71 9.27 7.72
N PHE A 268 18.50 9.10 8.26
CA PHE A 268 18.15 9.71 9.55
C PHE A 268 19.04 9.21 10.69
N LYS A 269 19.27 7.89 10.80
CA LYS A 269 20.19 7.34 11.81
C LYS A 269 21.62 7.84 11.66
N ILE A 270 22.03 8.14 10.43
CA ILE A 270 23.35 8.71 10.17
C ILE A 270 23.43 10.15 10.67
N LEU A 271 22.37 10.94 10.43
CA LEU A 271 22.27 12.37 10.74
C LEU A 271 21.73 12.68 12.15
N GLU A 272 21.31 11.68 12.91
CA GLU A 272 20.98 11.86 14.33
C GLU A 272 22.24 12.27 15.13
N PRO A 273 22.18 13.35 15.94
CA PRO A 273 23.28 13.73 16.79
C PRO A 273 23.66 12.60 17.76
N LEU A 274 24.94 12.28 17.82
CA LEU A 274 25.45 11.29 18.78
C LEU A 274 25.52 11.88 20.20
N PRO A 275 25.30 11.07 21.25
CA PRO A 275 25.37 11.55 22.62
C PRO A 275 26.77 12.11 22.93
N PRO A 276 26.87 13.21 23.70
CA PRO A 276 28.17 13.75 24.08
C PRO A 276 28.87 12.80 25.06
N LEU A 277 30.16 12.58 24.86
CA LEU A 277 31.02 11.89 25.82
C LEU A 277 31.25 12.77 27.05
N LYS A 278 30.97 12.26 28.25
CA LYS A 278 31.08 13.04 29.50
C LYS A 278 32.53 13.39 29.86
N ASN A 279 33.45 12.45 29.65
CA ASN A 279 34.87 12.60 29.94
C ASN A 279 35.70 11.52 29.20
N LYS A 280 37.03 11.56 29.34
CA LYS A 280 37.95 10.60 28.71
C LYS A 280 37.86 9.15 29.23
N LYS A 281 37.00 8.86 30.21
CA LYS A 281 36.79 7.53 30.79
C LYS A 281 35.37 7.00 30.56
N ASP A 282 34.55 7.70 29.77
CA ASP A 282 33.15 7.36 29.53
C ASP A 282 33.00 6.19 28.54
N ARG A 283 33.45 5.01 28.98
CA ARG A 283 33.43 3.77 28.18
C ARG A 283 32.01 3.32 27.85
N GLU A 284 31.04 3.54 28.74
CA GLU A 284 29.65 3.17 28.51
C GLU A 284 29.06 3.96 27.33
N THR A 285 29.24 5.28 27.31
CA THR A 285 28.77 6.11 26.20
C THR A 285 29.57 5.83 24.92
N ALA A 286 30.88 5.56 25.03
CA ALA A 286 31.71 5.17 23.89
C ALA A 286 31.23 3.86 23.22
N LEU A 287 30.89 2.85 24.01
CA LEU A 287 30.29 1.60 23.52
C LEU A 287 28.95 1.84 22.83
N LYS A 288 28.09 2.70 23.41
CA LYS A 288 26.82 3.12 22.80
C LYS A 288 27.02 3.83 21.46
N ILE A 289 28.00 4.74 21.37
CA ILE A 289 28.34 5.46 20.13
C ILE A 289 28.77 4.50 19.01
N LEU A 290 29.56 3.47 19.35
CA LEU A 290 29.96 2.44 18.37
C LEU A 290 28.86 1.39 18.14
N GLY A 291 27.83 1.33 18.98
CA GLY A 291 26.78 0.32 18.91
C GLY A 291 27.29 -1.09 19.28
N LEU A 292 28.22 -1.17 20.22
CA LEU A 292 28.84 -2.42 20.67
C LEU A 292 28.39 -2.81 22.08
N PRO A 293 28.24 -4.12 22.38
CA PRO A 293 28.00 -4.58 23.74
C PRO A 293 29.27 -4.43 24.59
N SER A 294 29.12 -4.40 25.92
CA SER A 294 30.25 -4.36 26.86
C SER A 294 31.19 -5.56 26.77
N SER A 295 30.72 -6.69 26.23
CA SER A 295 31.50 -7.90 25.99
C SER A 295 32.32 -7.88 24.68
N CYS A 296 32.34 -6.77 23.93
CA CYS A 296 33.05 -6.72 22.67
C CYS A 296 34.59 -6.75 22.85
N ASN A 297 35.29 -7.38 21.92
CA ASN A 297 36.75 -7.40 21.89
C ASN A 297 37.34 -6.27 21.01
N GLU A 298 38.65 -6.04 21.11
CA GLU A 298 39.34 -5.00 20.35
C GLU A 298 39.17 -5.13 18.83
N ALA A 299 39.15 -6.36 18.31
CA ALA A 299 38.96 -6.60 16.88
C ALA A 299 37.57 -6.13 16.41
N GLN A 300 36.53 -6.36 17.22
CA GLN A 300 35.17 -5.87 16.98
C GLN A 300 35.12 -4.33 17.07
N ILE A 301 35.79 -3.73 18.04
CA ILE A 301 35.90 -2.26 18.18
C ILE A 301 36.52 -1.64 16.92
N LYS A 302 37.68 -2.13 16.49
CA LYS A 302 38.39 -1.65 15.28
C LYS A 302 37.54 -1.83 14.02
N LYS A 303 36.89 -2.99 13.86
CA LYS A 303 36.02 -3.27 12.71
C LYS A 303 34.83 -2.32 12.65
N GLN A 304 34.17 -2.11 13.79
CA GLN A 304 33.00 -1.26 13.88
C GLN A 304 33.36 0.21 13.67
N TYR A 305 34.48 0.69 14.24
CA TYR A 305 35.00 2.03 13.99
C TYR A 305 35.24 2.26 12.49
N LYS A 306 35.95 1.37 11.80
CA LYS A 306 36.18 1.48 10.34
C LYS A 306 34.87 1.54 9.55
N THR A 307 33.88 0.75 9.96
CA THR A 307 32.55 0.70 9.32
C THR A 307 31.80 2.01 9.50
N LEU A 308 31.74 2.52 10.74
CA LEU A 308 31.09 3.79 11.06
C LEU A 308 31.81 4.98 10.45
N ALA A 309 33.14 5.02 10.48
CA ALA A 309 33.95 6.05 9.83
C ALA A 309 33.66 6.10 8.33
N LYS A 310 33.64 4.94 7.65
CA LYS A 310 33.31 4.83 6.22
C LYS A 310 31.87 5.25 5.92
N LEU A 311 30.92 4.97 6.80
CA LEU A 311 29.50 5.26 6.59
C LEU A 311 29.14 6.72 6.88
N LYS A 312 29.69 7.29 7.96
CA LYS A 312 29.36 8.61 8.50
C LYS A 312 30.37 9.71 8.11
N HIS A 313 31.37 9.42 7.28
CA HIS A 313 32.30 10.44 6.81
C HIS A 313 31.55 11.57 6.07
N PRO A 314 31.84 12.86 6.33
CA PRO A 314 31.19 13.98 5.67
C PRO A 314 31.20 13.87 4.14
N ASP A 315 32.33 13.51 3.53
CA ASP A 315 32.45 13.33 2.07
C ASP A 315 31.48 12.29 1.49
N ARG A 316 31.26 11.19 2.21
CA ARG A 316 30.32 10.15 1.79
C ARG A 316 28.88 10.64 1.82
N LEU A 317 28.57 11.51 2.77
CA LEU A 317 27.24 12.10 2.92
C LEU A 317 26.98 13.16 1.86
N ARG A 318 27.99 13.98 1.52
CA ARG A 318 27.93 14.90 0.38
C ARG A 318 27.67 14.16 -0.93
N GLY A 319 28.35 13.04 -1.17
CA GLY A 319 28.11 12.18 -2.33
C GLY A 319 26.72 11.53 -2.39
N LYS A 320 25.98 11.51 -1.28
CA LYS A 320 24.58 11.06 -1.21
C LYS A 320 23.56 12.19 -1.37
N GLY A 321 24.01 13.40 -1.73
CA GLY A 321 23.14 14.56 -1.93
C GLY A 321 22.63 15.18 -0.63
N ILE A 322 23.31 14.95 0.50
CA ILE A 322 22.95 15.59 1.77
C ILE A 322 23.35 17.08 1.71
N PRO A 323 22.45 18.03 2.04
CA PRO A 323 22.75 19.46 2.01
C PRO A 323 23.89 19.87 2.94
N ALA A 324 24.64 20.91 2.53
CA ALA A 324 25.81 21.44 3.25
C ALA A 324 25.52 21.87 4.70
N GLU A 325 24.27 22.24 5.02
CA GLU A 325 23.89 22.56 6.40
C GLU A 325 23.99 21.38 7.38
N PHE A 326 24.08 20.13 6.87
CA PHE A 326 24.36 18.94 7.67
C PHE A 326 25.85 18.60 7.77
N ASP A 327 26.74 19.31 7.07
CA ASP A 327 28.19 19.06 7.16
C ASP A 327 28.68 19.22 8.59
N LYS A 328 28.11 20.18 9.34
CA LYS A 328 28.41 20.38 10.76
C LYS A 328 28.02 19.14 11.59
N ILE A 329 26.79 18.65 11.45
CA ILE A 329 26.29 17.48 12.18
C ILE A 329 27.09 16.22 11.81
N ALA A 330 27.38 16.03 10.52
CA ALA A 330 28.22 14.93 10.04
C ALA A 330 29.63 14.97 10.65
N THR A 331 30.24 16.15 10.69
CA THR A 331 31.59 16.37 11.25
C THR A 331 31.61 16.14 12.76
N GLU A 332 30.61 16.65 13.48
CA GLU A 332 30.44 16.42 14.92
C GLU A 332 30.26 14.93 15.21
N ASN A 333 29.39 14.25 14.48
CA ASN A 333 29.18 12.81 14.61
C ASN A 333 30.46 12.02 14.34
N PHE A 334 31.18 12.34 13.26
CA PHE A 334 32.46 11.69 12.94
C PHE A 334 33.50 11.91 14.04
N THR A 335 33.56 13.12 14.59
CA THR A 335 34.46 13.46 15.70
C THR A 335 34.11 12.66 16.96
N GLN A 336 32.83 12.51 17.30
CA GLN A 336 32.40 11.71 18.45
C GLN A 336 32.74 10.22 18.27
N ILE A 337 32.60 9.67 17.06
CA ILE A 337 32.98 8.28 16.74
C ILE A 337 34.49 8.07 16.96
N LYS A 338 35.32 9.02 16.51
CA LYS A 338 36.77 8.97 16.74
C LYS A 338 37.11 9.01 18.23
N LYS A 339 36.53 9.96 18.97
CA LYS A 339 36.74 10.05 20.43
C LYS A 339 36.29 8.79 21.18
N ALA A 340 35.16 8.20 20.79
CA ALA A 340 34.67 6.95 21.39
C ALA A 340 35.64 5.80 21.14
N TYR A 341 36.18 5.69 19.92
CA TYR A 341 37.21 4.71 19.61
C TYR A 341 38.48 4.91 20.46
N ASP A 342 38.95 6.16 20.58
CA ASP A 342 40.14 6.50 21.37
C ASP A 342 39.96 6.13 22.86
N ILE A 343 38.77 6.33 23.44
CA ILE A 343 38.45 5.96 24.84
C ILE A 343 38.42 4.44 25.05
N LEU A 344 38.07 3.66 24.01
CA LEU A 344 37.96 2.21 24.12
C LEU A 344 39.29 1.49 23.89
N MET A 345 40.16 2.09 23.08
CA MET A 345 41.47 1.54 22.67
C MET A 345 42.68 2.16 23.40
N GLY A 346 42.49 3.29 24.07
CA GLY A 346 43.46 3.89 25.00
C GLY A 346 43.12 3.52 26.44
#